data_AF-A0A5C7JYD4-F1
#
_entry.id   AF-A0A5C7JYD4-F1
#
_cell.length_a   1.000
_cell.length_b   1.000
_cell.length_c   1.000
_cell.angle_alpha   90.00
_cell.angle_beta   90.00
_cell.angle_gamma   90.00
#
_symmetry.space_group_name_H-M   'P 1'
#
loop_
_entity.id
_entity.type
_entity.pdbx_description
1 polymer ?
#
loop_
_entity_poly.entity_id
_entity_poly.type
_entity_poly.pdbx_seq_one_letter_code
_entity_poly.pdbx_strand_id
1 'polypeptide(L)'
;MTKFDLLEALNDYQRYTVLPSIEYDSDRLPGIDSSVHDKVFAKYNNGNEAADKIIIPTDAKPSTIIKPNPEVLAHLAKHGWTVHDYIKGMAVRQSNAKKADGSPKIEEKSIGSVLKDTGADSILSDMTILERVKTKPHPTIPNKREPVLDKNKRPVIEKYKPSINQLYETDPIRSASKNKEGYQIVISRNPEDVVGMSTHRAWTSCMRMPSKEGGEHGCNYEQYLPGDLAHKTLTAYLTKRGDDNIESPITRLNIKRLIDHNGESTYRPFGDMYGQQNEVFSSDVHKFAKENYPANKKHTYILPNELYEDGYDRRYDLHTDEVDVRAKSPREQIANDFHGHISELHSVKVNEEGLLHSDNDEPSAHFISNGEEVKLWHKNGILHRDNGPAFHSINDQSDNPYESFIKNSEQIRYYQHGMLHSPKEGGIPSYKSYFSTKGGAFTEVSRFHKFGILHNDPIHKIAVVTHAKNTDGSVETSTSKQIYGRTYEEHRKNEKADYITTVKEFTPMVESRVSYGLGEEFPIHNFITNTTHTINKNNGKTSEYYVSYAPGCETISHHFVRENDDDEFGHGVIVKCADPANSKSYLSKTNTIKYKSREPMFVDTINQDDLNYTLPDKVKQGELFKK
;
A
#
# COMPACT_ATOMS: atom_id res chain seq x y z
N MET A 1 -8.82 -9.78 30.32
CA MET A 1 -10.02 -8.92 30.27
C MET A 1 -11.23 -9.78 30.55
N THR A 2 -12.15 -9.32 31.38
CA THR A 2 -13.45 -10.02 31.54
C THR A 2 -14.37 -9.66 30.37
N LYS A 3 -15.38 -10.50 30.09
CA LYS A 3 -16.38 -10.28 29.02
C LYS A 3 -17.06 -8.90 29.06
N PHE A 4 -17.04 -8.21 30.20
CA PHE A 4 -17.55 -6.84 30.35
C PHE A 4 -16.60 -5.75 29.84
N ASP A 5 -15.31 -6.03 29.69
CA ASP A 5 -14.31 -5.00 29.37
C ASP A 5 -14.38 -4.54 27.90
N LEU A 6 -14.90 -5.35 26.96
CA LEU A 6 -14.89 -5.01 25.53
C LEU A 6 -16.00 -4.02 25.16
N LEU A 7 -17.23 -4.22 25.63
CA LEU A 7 -18.32 -3.23 25.48
C LEU A 7 -18.05 -1.94 26.27
N GLU A 8 -17.42 -2.04 27.44
CA GLU A 8 -16.97 -0.86 28.19
C GLU A 8 -15.76 -0.19 27.51
N ALA A 9 -14.97 -0.94 26.74
CA ALA A 9 -13.89 -0.43 25.91
C ALA A 9 -14.40 0.30 24.66
N LEU A 10 -15.64 0.07 24.22
CA LEU A 10 -16.23 0.85 23.12
C LEU A 10 -16.48 2.31 23.53
N ASN A 11 -16.16 3.26 22.66
CA ASN A 11 -16.62 4.65 22.83
C ASN A 11 -18.11 4.77 22.53
N ASP A 12 -18.70 5.92 22.85
CA ASP A 12 -20.13 6.16 22.65
C ASP A 12 -20.55 6.05 21.18
N TYR A 13 -19.68 6.42 20.23
CA TYR A 13 -19.94 6.23 18.80
C TYR A 13 -19.94 4.75 18.40
N GLN A 14 -18.93 3.98 18.83
CA GLN A 14 -18.85 2.55 18.58
C GLN A 14 -20.06 1.82 19.17
N ARG A 15 -20.47 2.18 20.39
CA ARG A 15 -21.69 1.66 21.00
C ARG A 15 -22.93 2.07 20.21
N TYR A 16 -23.02 3.31 19.75
CA TYR A 16 -24.12 3.79 18.92
C TYR A 16 -24.18 3.08 17.56
N THR A 17 -23.06 2.66 16.99
CA THR A 17 -23.04 1.93 15.71
C THR A 17 -23.31 0.43 15.91
N VAL A 18 -22.73 -0.16 16.97
CA VAL A 18 -22.75 -1.59 17.22
C VAL A 18 -24.02 -2.04 17.94
N LEU A 19 -24.43 -1.36 19.02
CA LEU A 19 -25.55 -1.82 19.86
C LEU A 19 -26.87 -1.87 19.09
N PRO A 20 -27.26 -0.86 18.29
CA PRO A 20 -28.43 -0.99 17.46
C PRO A 20 -28.29 -2.15 16.50
N SER A 21 -27.12 -2.36 15.90
CA SER A 21 -26.90 -3.49 14.98
C SER A 21 -27.00 -4.87 15.66
N ILE A 22 -26.60 -4.99 16.94
CA ILE A 22 -26.75 -6.19 17.76
C ILE A 22 -28.23 -6.40 18.16
N GLU A 23 -28.91 -5.35 18.60
CA GLU A 23 -30.32 -5.41 19.01
C GLU A 23 -31.26 -5.61 17.81
N TYR A 24 -30.85 -5.14 16.64
CA TYR A 24 -31.58 -5.22 15.38
C TYR A 24 -31.42 -6.59 14.67
N ASP A 25 -30.59 -7.48 15.23
CA ASP A 25 -30.07 -8.68 14.60
C ASP A 25 -31.01 -9.92 14.62
N SER A 26 -32.28 -9.80 15.04
CA SER A 26 -33.20 -10.96 15.02
C SER A 26 -34.28 -10.93 13.92
N ASP A 27 -34.71 -9.75 13.46
CA ASP A 27 -36.05 -9.65 12.85
C ASP A 27 -36.08 -9.14 11.39
N ARG A 28 -34.98 -8.67 10.81
CA ARG A 28 -35.03 -7.90 9.54
C ARG A 28 -34.50 -8.56 8.27
N LEU A 29 -33.73 -9.64 8.33
CA LEU A 29 -33.42 -10.42 7.14
C LEU A 29 -34.36 -11.64 7.08
N PRO A 30 -35.49 -11.56 6.35
CA PRO A 30 -36.41 -12.68 6.24
C PRO A 30 -35.66 -13.92 5.74
N GLY A 31 -35.77 -15.02 6.49
CA GLY A 31 -35.22 -16.32 6.11
C GLY A 31 -33.85 -16.69 6.69
N ILE A 32 -33.29 -15.90 7.63
CA ILE A 32 -32.13 -16.34 8.43
C ILE A 32 -32.61 -16.77 9.81
N ASP A 33 -32.51 -18.07 10.08
CA ASP A 33 -32.78 -18.61 11.41
C ASP A 33 -31.70 -18.13 12.39
N SER A 34 -32.09 -17.54 13.53
CA SER A 34 -31.15 -17.16 14.58
C SER A 34 -30.34 -18.35 15.10
N SER A 35 -30.88 -19.56 14.96
CA SER A 35 -30.25 -20.83 15.34
C SER A 35 -29.38 -21.45 14.26
N VAL A 36 -29.10 -20.75 13.14
CA VAL A 36 -28.35 -21.29 11.99
C VAL A 36 -27.01 -21.92 12.37
N HIS A 37 -26.38 -21.45 13.46
CA HIS A 37 -25.11 -21.96 13.97
C HIS A 37 -25.25 -22.90 15.18
N ASP A 38 -26.42 -23.01 15.82
CA ASP A 38 -26.59 -23.69 17.11
C ASP A 38 -26.14 -25.14 17.08
N LYS A 39 -26.54 -25.89 16.05
CA LYS A 39 -26.14 -27.29 15.85
C LYS A 39 -24.63 -27.45 15.68
N VAL A 40 -23.99 -26.51 14.97
CA VAL A 40 -22.54 -26.52 14.78
C VAL A 40 -21.86 -26.23 16.11
N PHE A 41 -22.30 -25.21 16.85
CA PHE A 41 -21.69 -24.87 18.14
C PHE A 41 -21.90 -25.97 19.19
N ALA A 42 -23.07 -26.60 19.23
CA ALA A 42 -23.35 -27.74 20.09
C ALA A 42 -22.41 -28.93 19.80
N LYS A 43 -22.16 -29.23 18.52
CA LYS A 43 -21.25 -30.31 18.10
C LYS A 43 -19.85 -30.18 18.70
N TYR A 44 -19.33 -28.96 18.84
CA TYR A 44 -17.98 -28.70 19.37
C TYR A 44 -17.95 -28.31 20.85
N ASN A 45 -19.09 -28.02 21.48
CA ASN A 45 -19.18 -27.57 22.87
C ASN A 45 -20.00 -28.52 23.75
N ASN A 46 -19.84 -29.83 23.59
CA ASN A 46 -20.50 -30.86 24.41
C ASN A 46 -22.04 -30.71 24.47
N GLY A 47 -22.66 -30.33 23.35
CA GLY A 47 -24.11 -30.12 23.24
C GLY A 47 -24.59 -28.71 23.62
N ASN A 48 -23.69 -27.79 24.00
CA ASN A 48 -24.09 -26.43 24.33
C ASN A 48 -24.38 -25.59 23.07
N GLU A 49 -25.65 -25.55 22.67
CA GLU A 49 -26.16 -24.71 21.57
C GLU A 49 -25.99 -23.22 21.80
N ALA A 50 -25.85 -22.76 23.05
CA ALA A 50 -25.69 -21.35 23.41
C ALA A 50 -24.22 -20.89 23.49
N ALA A 51 -23.26 -21.79 23.24
CA ALA A 51 -21.84 -21.44 23.24
C ALA A 51 -21.56 -20.34 22.21
N ASP A 52 -20.75 -19.33 22.55
CA ASP A 52 -20.41 -18.22 21.64
C ASP A 52 -19.11 -18.45 20.88
N LYS A 53 -18.34 -19.49 21.26
CA LYS A 53 -17.05 -19.85 20.66
C LYS A 53 -16.92 -21.36 20.43
N ILE A 54 -16.10 -21.73 19.46
CA ILE A 54 -15.61 -23.10 19.20
C ILE A 54 -14.09 -23.06 19.28
N ILE A 55 -13.47 -24.00 20.00
CA ILE A 55 -12.01 -24.12 20.14
C ILE A 55 -11.55 -25.40 19.45
N ILE A 56 -10.68 -25.26 18.45
CA ILE A 56 -10.15 -26.39 17.67
C ILE A 56 -8.62 -26.38 17.79
N PRO A 57 -7.99 -27.41 18.38
CA PRO A 57 -6.55 -27.55 18.33
C PRO A 57 -6.07 -27.58 16.87
N THR A 58 -4.99 -26.87 16.55
CA THR A 58 -4.41 -26.89 15.21
C THR A 58 -2.90 -27.04 15.28
N ASP A 59 -2.34 -27.74 14.29
CA ASP A 59 -0.91 -27.77 14.04
C ASP A 59 -0.43 -26.56 13.24
N ALA A 60 -1.34 -25.64 12.89
CA ALA A 60 -1.03 -24.41 12.19
C ALA A 60 0.02 -23.62 12.95
N LYS A 61 1.23 -23.59 12.38
CA LYS A 61 2.28 -22.68 12.80
C LYS A 61 2.15 -21.43 11.92
N PRO A 62 2.25 -20.22 12.49
CA PRO A 62 2.23 -18.99 11.71
C PRO A 62 3.13 -19.12 10.47
N SER A 63 2.66 -18.73 9.28
CA SER A 63 3.41 -19.04 8.05
C SER A 63 4.82 -18.46 8.14
N THR A 64 5.75 -19.23 7.59
CA THR A 64 7.18 -18.94 7.52
C THR A 64 7.53 -17.86 6.52
N ILE A 65 6.56 -17.21 5.84
CA ILE A 65 6.80 -15.90 5.18
C ILE A 65 6.83 -14.84 6.27
N ILE A 66 7.84 -15.01 7.10
CA ILE A 66 8.24 -14.05 8.08
C ILE A 66 8.99 -13.02 7.27
N LYS A 67 8.60 -11.77 7.43
CA LYS A 67 9.50 -10.66 7.09
C LYS A 67 10.25 -10.37 8.39
N PRO A 68 11.49 -10.89 8.57
CA PRO A 68 12.32 -10.47 9.68
C PRO A 68 12.39 -8.96 9.73
N ASN A 69 12.59 -8.39 10.91
CA ASN A 69 12.79 -6.96 11.02
C ASN A 69 13.91 -6.52 10.03
N PRO A 70 13.64 -5.56 9.13
CA PRO A 70 14.57 -5.21 8.06
C PRO A 70 15.90 -4.67 8.59
N GLU A 71 15.93 -4.06 9.78
CA GLU A 71 17.17 -3.59 10.40
C GLU A 71 18.03 -4.75 10.90
N VAL A 72 17.40 -5.82 11.42
CA VAL A 72 18.11 -7.06 11.77
C VAL A 72 18.70 -7.70 10.51
N LEU A 73 17.95 -7.75 9.40
CA LEU A 73 18.46 -8.27 8.12
C LEU A 73 19.61 -7.43 7.57
N ALA A 74 19.46 -6.11 7.57
CA ALA A 74 20.48 -5.19 7.09
C ALA A 74 21.76 -5.31 7.91
N HIS A 75 21.64 -5.43 9.24
CA HIS A 75 22.77 -5.63 10.14
C HIS A 75 23.47 -6.96 9.87
N LEU A 76 22.74 -8.07 9.78
CA LEU A 76 23.31 -9.38 9.46
C LEU A 76 24.03 -9.36 8.10
N ALA A 77 23.38 -8.83 7.07
CA ALA A 77 23.93 -8.74 5.71
C ALA A 77 25.20 -7.88 5.67
N LYS A 78 25.23 -6.74 6.39
CA LYS A 78 26.41 -5.89 6.54
C LYS A 78 27.62 -6.63 7.12
N HIS A 79 27.37 -7.63 7.96
CA HIS A 79 28.41 -8.48 8.56
C HIS A 79 28.62 -9.81 7.82
N GLY A 80 28.11 -9.93 6.59
CA GLY A 80 28.30 -11.10 5.73
C GLY A 80 27.46 -12.32 6.11
N TRP A 81 26.43 -12.14 6.93
CA TRP A 81 25.51 -13.21 7.34
C TRP A 81 24.20 -13.12 6.59
N THR A 82 23.69 -14.28 6.17
CA THR A 82 22.36 -14.44 5.58
C THR A 82 21.48 -15.19 6.58
N VAL A 83 20.24 -14.75 6.77
CA VAL A 83 19.27 -15.49 7.58
C VAL A 83 18.91 -16.80 6.89
N HIS A 84 19.14 -17.92 7.57
CA HIS A 84 18.74 -19.25 7.10
C HIS A 84 17.38 -19.64 7.64
N ASP A 85 17.16 -19.45 8.94
CA ASP A 85 15.89 -19.71 9.61
C ASP A 85 15.69 -18.69 10.73
N TYR A 86 14.92 -17.63 10.48
CA TYR A 86 14.73 -16.55 11.45
C TYR A 86 14.05 -17.03 12.74
N ILE A 87 13.12 -17.98 12.61
CA ILE A 87 12.33 -18.56 13.69
C ILE A 87 13.22 -19.31 14.66
N LYS A 88 14.00 -20.27 14.14
CA LYS A 88 14.99 -21.02 14.92
C LYS A 88 16.15 -20.13 15.35
N GLY A 89 16.25 -18.96 14.74
CA GLY A 89 17.25 -17.97 15.04
C GLY A 89 18.60 -18.37 14.48
N MET A 90 18.66 -18.82 13.24
CA MET A 90 19.85 -19.32 12.57
C MET A 90 20.23 -18.42 11.39
N ALA A 91 21.51 -18.04 11.34
CA ALA A 91 22.14 -17.37 10.24
C ALA A 91 23.30 -18.21 9.71
N VAL A 92 23.60 -18.05 8.43
CA VAL A 92 24.71 -18.72 7.75
C VAL A 92 25.58 -17.72 7.03
N ARG A 93 26.87 -18.01 6.92
CA ARG A 93 27.79 -17.30 6.03
C ARG A 93 28.73 -18.26 5.34
N GLN A 94 29.23 -17.87 4.18
CA GLN A 94 30.34 -18.57 3.55
C GLN A 94 31.63 -18.19 4.27
N SER A 95 32.33 -19.17 4.84
CA SER A 95 33.63 -18.95 5.44
C SER A 95 34.74 -18.99 4.37
N ASN A 96 35.86 -18.33 4.65
CA ASN A 96 37.06 -18.40 3.79
C ASN A 96 37.72 -19.78 3.79
N ALA A 97 37.34 -20.67 4.71
CA ALA A 97 37.82 -22.04 4.72
C ALA A 97 37.17 -22.84 3.58
N LYS A 98 37.98 -23.57 2.83
CA LYS A 98 37.50 -24.51 1.81
C LYS A 98 37.36 -25.91 2.42
N LYS A 99 36.35 -26.66 1.97
CA LYS A 99 36.25 -28.10 2.21
C LYS A 99 37.30 -28.85 1.37
N ALA A 100 37.46 -30.16 1.61
CA ALA A 100 38.40 -31.00 0.86
C ALA A 100 38.13 -31.01 -0.66
N ASP A 101 36.88 -30.80 -1.07
CA ASP A 101 36.46 -30.70 -2.48
C ASP A 101 36.66 -29.30 -3.09
N GLY A 102 37.24 -28.35 -2.34
CA GLY A 102 37.46 -26.97 -2.78
C GLY A 102 36.24 -26.03 -2.65
N SER A 103 35.06 -26.54 -2.28
CA SER A 103 33.87 -25.71 -2.04
C SER A 103 33.98 -24.88 -0.75
N PRO A 104 33.36 -23.70 -0.67
CA PRO A 104 33.34 -22.90 0.55
C PRO A 104 32.68 -23.66 1.71
N LYS A 105 33.29 -23.65 2.89
CA LYS A 105 32.66 -24.17 4.10
C LYS A 105 31.60 -23.18 4.58
N ILE A 106 30.39 -23.65 4.79
CA ILE A 106 29.29 -22.87 5.38
C ILE A 106 29.48 -22.85 6.90
N GLU A 107 29.47 -21.66 7.49
CA GLU A 107 29.43 -21.46 8.94
C GLU A 107 28.00 -21.14 9.34
N GLU A 108 27.46 -21.86 10.32
CA GLU A 108 26.14 -21.64 10.87
C GLU A 108 26.25 -21.12 12.30
N LYS A 109 25.44 -20.12 12.65
CA LYS A 109 25.43 -19.54 13.99
C LYS A 109 24.05 -19.03 14.36
N SER A 110 23.75 -18.96 15.65
CA SER A 110 22.51 -18.35 16.08
C SER A 110 22.54 -16.85 15.80
N ILE A 111 21.45 -16.29 15.28
CA ILE A 111 21.29 -14.85 14.99
C ILE A 111 21.62 -14.03 16.23
N GLY A 112 21.10 -14.40 17.41
CA GLY A 112 21.40 -13.70 18.66
C GLY A 112 22.90 -13.66 19.00
N SER A 113 23.64 -14.75 18.73
CA SER A 113 25.09 -14.73 18.90
C SER A 113 25.77 -13.84 17.87
N VAL A 114 25.35 -13.89 16.60
CA VAL A 114 25.90 -13.03 15.55
C VAL A 114 25.66 -11.56 15.91
N LEU A 115 24.46 -11.19 16.33
CA LEU A 115 24.11 -9.83 16.73
C LEU A 115 24.97 -9.36 17.91
N LYS A 116 25.15 -10.19 18.93
CA LYS A 116 26.03 -9.87 20.06
C LYS A 116 27.49 -9.70 19.64
N ASP A 117 28.02 -10.62 18.84
CA ASP A 117 29.42 -10.60 18.38
C ASP A 117 29.73 -9.41 17.45
N THR A 118 28.71 -8.90 16.78
CA THR A 118 28.81 -7.74 15.86
C THR A 118 28.44 -6.42 16.52
N GLY A 119 28.24 -6.40 17.85
CA GLY A 119 27.95 -5.18 18.61
C GLY A 119 26.55 -4.61 18.41
N ALA A 120 25.60 -5.39 17.91
CA ALA A 120 24.22 -4.97 17.65
C ALA A 120 23.47 -4.51 18.92
N ASP A 121 23.94 -4.90 20.11
CA ASP A 121 23.41 -4.43 21.40
C ASP A 121 23.57 -2.92 21.60
N SER A 122 24.58 -2.32 20.99
CA SER A 122 24.91 -0.89 21.13
C SER A 122 24.35 -0.03 19.99
N ILE A 123 23.76 -0.66 18.97
CA ILE A 123 23.19 0.03 17.81
C ILE A 123 21.70 0.17 18.04
N LEU A 124 21.23 1.40 18.20
CA LEU A 124 19.80 1.69 18.35
C LEU A 124 19.11 1.63 16.99
N SER A 125 17.84 1.22 17.02
CA SER A 125 17.00 1.15 15.84
C SER A 125 16.71 2.55 15.29
N ASP A 126 16.80 2.69 13.97
CA ASP A 126 16.53 3.96 13.31
C ASP A 126 15.05 4.14 12.99
N MET A 127 14.34 3.06 12.64
CA MET A 127 12.95 3.12 12.19
C MET A 127 11.94 2.65 13.25
N THR A 128 12.37 1.82 14.22
CA THR A 128 11.44 1.20 15.17
C THR A 128 11.43 1.95 16.49
N ILE A 129 10.23 2.38 16.92
CA ILE A 129 9.98 2.91 18.26
C ILE A 129 9.10 1.89 18.97
N LEU A 130 9.59 1.37 20.10
CA LEU A 130 8.80 0.50 20.96
C LEU A 130 8.21 1.30 22.11
N GLU A 131 7.06 0.82 22.59
CA GLU A 131 6.38 1.34 23.76
C GLU A 131 6.55 0.37 24.92
N ARG A 132 6.84 0.90 26.10
CA ARG A 132 6.81 0.12 27.35
C ARG A 132 6.12 0.91 28.43
N VAL A 133 5.48 0.20 29.36
CA VAL A 133 5.00 0.81 30.59
C VAL A 133 6.22 1.28 31.39
N LYS A 134 6.28 2.58 31.67
CA LYS A 134 7.29 3.16 32.54
C LYS A 134 7.11 2.56 33.92
N THR A 135 8.17 2.00 34.47
CA THR A 135 8.13 1.35 35.79
C THR A 135 9.12 1.97 36.76
N LYS A 136 8.78 1.96 38.04
CA LYS A 136 9.64 2.36 39.16
C LYS A 136 9.90 1.15 40.07
N PRO A 137 11.05 1.08 40.76
CA PRO A 137 11.28 0.04 41.76
C PRO A 137 10.20 0.06 42.84
N HIS A 138 9.73 -1.12 43.25
CA HIS A 138 8.83 -1.25 44.40
C HIS A 138 9.59 -0.86 45.68
N PRO A 139 9.02 -0.05 46.57
CA PRO A 139 9.77 0.52 47.71
C PRO A 139 10.27 -0.54 48.71
N THR A 140 9.56 -1.66 48.83
CA THR A 140 9.84 -2.68 49.86
C THR A 140 10.15 -4.08 49.32
N ILE A 141 9.98 -4.32 48.01
CA ILE A 141 10.16 -5.66 47.43
C ILE A 141 11.29 -5.59 46.40
N PRO A 142 12.47 -6.16 46.69
CA PRO A 142 13.59 -6.21 45.76
C PRO A 142 13.17 -6.81 44.42
N ASN A 143 13.64 -6.24 43.32
CA ASN A 143 13.38 -6.66 41.94
C ASN A 143 11.93 -6.52 41.45
N LYS A 144 10.95 -6.21 42.31
CA LYS A 144 9.60 -5.88 41.85
C LYS A 144 9.59 -4.46 41.29
N ARG A 145 8.93 -4.30 40.14
CA ARG A 145 8.73 -3.00 39.50
C ARG A 145 7.24 -2.70 39.45
N GLU A 146 6.87 -1.46 39.76
CA GLU A 146 5.50 -0.97 39.70
C GLU A 146 5.34 -0.01 38.53
N PRO A 147 4.18 -0.02 37.83
CA PRO A 147 3.88 0.98 36.82
C PRO A 147 3.87 2.38 37.43
N VAL A 148 4.51 3.32 36.74
CA VAL A 148 4.37 4.75 37.02
C VAL A 148 3.01 5.16 36.49
N LEU A 149 2.16 5.71 37.36
CA LEU A 149 0.81 6.15 36.98
C LEU A 149 0.81 7.66 36.70
N ASP A 150 0.01 8.08 35.71
CA ASP A 150 -0.27 9.49 35.44
C ASP A 150 -1.25 10.08 36.48
N LYS A 151 -1.57 11.37 36.35
CA LYS A 151 -2.55 12.06 37.23
C LYS A 151 -3.95 11.41 37.23
N ASN A 152 -4.27 10.59 36.24
CA ASN A 152 -5.54 9.89 36.08
C ASN A 152 -5.44 8.41 36.48
N LYS A 153 -4.35 8.00 37.17
CA LYS A 153 -4.08 6.61 37.59
C LYS A 153 -3.89 5.63 36.42
N ARG A 154 -3.54 6.09 35.22
CA ARG A 154 -3.24 5.22 34.07
C ARG A 154 -1.74 4.97 33.97
N PRO A 155 -1.27 3.78 33.53
CA PRO A 155 0.15 3.53 33.30
C PRO A 155 0.75 4.52 32.29
N VAL A 156 1.87 5.14 32.64
CA VAL A 156 2.64 6.02 31.75
C VAL A 156 3.37 5.14 30.73
N ILE A 157 3.16 5.39 29.45
CA ILE A 157 3.86 4.71 28.36
C ILE A 157 5.10 5.53 27.97
N GLU A 158 6.26 4.87 27.93
CA GLU A 158 7.53 5.43 27.46
C GLU A 158 7.87 4.87 26.08
N LYS A 159 8.09 5.77 25.12
CA LYS A 159 8.60 5.44 23.78
C LYS A 159 10.12 5.38 23.82
N TYR A 160 10.72 4.32 23.28
CA TYR A 160 12.17 4.20 23.19
C TYR A 160 12.59 3.50 21.90
N LYS A 161 13.81 3.78 21.43
CA LYS A 161 14.44 3.06 20.34
C LYS A 161 15.15 1.83 20.92
N PRO A 162 14.71 0.60 20.60
CA PRO A 162 15.41 -0.60 21.03
C PRO A 162 16.75 -0.75 20.30
N SER A 163 17.68 -1.54 20.86
CA SER A 163 18.83 -1.99 20.07
C SER A 163 18.42 -2.99 18.98
N ILE A 164 19.26 -3.19 17.96
CA ILE A 164 19.00 -4.20 16.91
C ILE A 164 18.88 -5.60 17.52
N ASN A 165 19.67 -5.93 18.55
CA ASN A 165 19.51 -7.21 19.25
C ASN A 165 18.19 -7.28 20.05
N GLN A 166 17.80 -6.19 20.72
CA GLN A 166 16.50 -6.13 21.39
C GLN A 166 15.35 -6.32 20.40
N LEU A 167 15.40 -5.69 19.21
CA LEU A 167 14.42 -5.90 18.14
C LEU A 167 14.27 -7.37 17.80
N TYR A 168 15.39 -8.07 17.63
CA TYR A 168 15.39 -9.50 17.34
C TYR A 168 14.87 -10.35 18.52
N GLU A 169 15.20 -9.98 19.77
CA GLU A 169 14.76 -10.70 20.97
C GLU A 169 13.27 -10.55 21.25
N THR A 170 12.74 -9.34 21.06
CA THR A 170 11.33 -9.01 21.28
C THR A 170 10.48 -9.16 20.03
N ASP A 171 11.05 -9.65 18.93
CA ASP A 171 10.32 -9.86 17.68
C ASP A 171 9.11 -10.79 17.95
N PRO A 172 7.86 -10.29 17.80
CA PRO A 172 6.66 -11.07 18.11
C PRO A 172 6.64 -12.40 17.34
N ILE A 173 7.12 -12.38 16.10
CA ILE A 173 7.14 -13.54 15.21
C ILE A 173 8.05 -14.64 15.77
N ARG A 174 9.20 -14.26 16.34
CA ARG A 174 10.14 -15.19 16.96
C ARG A 174 9.65 -15.66 18.33
N SER A 175 9.04 -14.78 19.12
CA SER A 175 8.52 -15.15 20.44
C SER A 175 7.41 -16.20 20.32
N ALA A 176 6.61 -16.15 19.25
CA ALA A 176 5.56 -17.12 18.98
C ALA A 176 6.08 -18.55 18.78
N SER A 177 7.27 -18.72 18.19
CA SER A 177 7.81 -20.05 17.90
C SER A 177 8.47 -20.76 19.07
N LYS A 178 8.85 -20.02 20.11
CA LYS A 178 9.43 -20.58 21.34
C LYS A 178 8.37 -21.19 22.26
N ASN A 179 7.10 -20.84 22.06
CA ASN A 179 6.01 -21.50 22.75
C ASN A 179 5.84 -22.92 22.19
N LYS A 180 6.29 -23.90 22.97
CA LYS A 180 5.94 -25.32 22.77
C LYS A 180 4.45 -25.59 22.99
N GLU A 181 3.77 -24.65 23.62
CA GLU A 181 2.32 -24.61 23.74
C GLU A 181 1.76 -24.35 22.35
N GLY A 182 1.20 -25.40 21.73
CA GLY A 182 0.72 -25.36 20.34
C GLY A 182 -0.31 -24.26 20.07
N TYR A 183 -0.84 -24.23 18.85
CA TYR A 183 -1.84 -23.24 18.45
C TYR A 183 -3.25 -23.82 18.54
N GLN A 184 -4.23 -22.93 18.49
CA GLN A 184 -5.64 -23.28 18.38
C GLN A 184 -6.36 -22.29 17.48
N ILE A 185 -7.48 -22.74 16.91
CA ILE A 185 -8.43 -21.92 16.18
C ILE A 185 -9.58 -21.64 17.12
N VAL A 186 -9.92 -20.36 17.29
CA VAL A 186 -11.12 -19.93 18.00
C VAL A 186 -12.09 -19.36 16.98
N ILE A 187 -13.22 -20.03 16.76
CA ILE A 187 -14.29 -19.56 15.87
C ILE A 187 -15.36 -18.93 16.75
N SER A 188 -15.58 -17.63 16.61
CA SER A 188 -16.55 -16.89 17.40
C SER A 188 -17.76 -16.49 16.56
N ARG A 189 -18.94 -16.62 17.17
CA ARG A 189 -20.19 -15.98 16.72
C ARG A 189 -20.62 -14.85 17.64
N ASN A 190 -19.81 -14.51 18.66
CA ASN A 190 -20.10 -13.41 19.54
C ASN A 190 -20.08 -12.10 18.71
N PRO A 191 -21.16 -11.29 18.73
CA PRO A 191 -21.21 -10.06 17.97
C PRO A 191 -20.02 -9.12 18.22
N GLU A 192 -19.52 -9.06 19.46
CA GLU A 192 -18.36 -8.25 19.84
C GLU A 192 -17.07 -8.69 19.15
N ASP A 193 -16.89 -10.00 18.97
CA ASP A 193 -15.73 -10.54 18.26
C ASP A 193 -15.84 -10.29 16.76
N VAL A 194 -17.05 -10.26 16.19
CA VAL A 194 -17.28 -9.97 14.76
C VAL A 194 -17.04 -8.47 14.50
N VAL A 195 -17.64 -7.57 15.27
CA VAL A 195 -17.43 -6.12 15.08
C VAL A 195 -16.03 -5.65 15.49
N GLY A 196 -15.47 -6.29 16.52
CA GLY A 196 -14.13 -6.05 17.05
C GLY A 196 -13.01 -6.75 16.27
N MET A 197 -13.30 -7.37 15.13
CA MET A 197 -12.37 -8.23 14.40
C MET A 197 -11.05 -7.55 13.98
N SER A 198 -11.04 -6.22 13.89
CA SER A 198 -9.85 -5.43 13.52
C SER A 198 -9.58 -4.27 14.49
N THR A 199 -10.37 -4.13 15.54
CA THR A 199 -10.26 -3.02 16.48
C THR A 199 -9.40 -3.46 17.67
N HIS A 200 -8.39 -2.67 18.03
CA HIS A 200 -7.41 -3.02 19.07
C HIS A 200 -6.65 -4.34 18.81
N ARG A 201 -6.42 -4.67 17.54
CA ARG A 201 -5.63 -5.84 17.12
C ARG A 201 -4.25 -5.41 16.62
N ALA A 202 -3.34 -6.39 16.49
CA ALA A 202 -2.00 -6.16 15.93
C ALA A 202 -2.01 -5.88 14.41
N TRP A 203 -3.18 -5.93 13.77
CA TRP A 203 -3.42 -5.59 12.37
C TRP A 203 -4.50 -4.52 12.27
N THR A 204 -4.58 -3.90 11.10
CA THR A 204 -5.66 -2.98 10.71
C THR A 204 -6.37 -3.54 9.48
N SER A 205 -7.69 -3.38 9.39
CA SER A 205 -8.45 -3.64 8.17
C SER A 205 -9.36 -2.47 7.83
N CYS A 206 -9.86 -2.51 6.59
CA CYS A 206 -10.91 -1.67 6.07
C CYS A 206 -12.22 -1.61 6.90
N MET A 207 -12.43 -2.59 7.79
CA MET A 207 -13.59 -2.70 8.68
C MET A 207 -13.27 -2.32 10.14
N ARG A 208 -12.13 -1.68 10.40
CA ARG A 208 -11.76 -1.21 11.75
C ARG A 208 -12.73 -0.13 12.22
N MET A 209 -13.26 -0.28 13.43
CA MET A 209 -14.09 0.74 14.08
C MET A 209 -13.22 1.92 14.57
N PRO A 210 -13.76 3.16 14.64
CA PRO A 210 -13.03 4.34 15.08
C PRO A 210 -12.54 4.20 16.52
N SER A 211 -11.31 4.61 16.78
CA SER A 211 -10.71 4.49 18.10
C SER A 211 -11.25 5.53 19.09
N LYS A 212 -11.15 5.22 20.40
CA LYS A 212 -11.54 6.09 21.53
C LYS A 212 -10.86 7.46 21.55
N GLU A 213 -9.72 7.62 20.87
CA GLU A 213 -8.88 8.83 20.99
C GLU A 213 -9.32 9.98 20.06
N GLY A 214 -10.49 9.88 19.42
CA GLY A 214 -11.19 11.03 18.83
C GLY A 214 -10.54 11.63 17.57
N GLY A 215 -9.54 10.97 16.99
CA GLY A 215 -8.84 11.43 15.78
C GLY A 215 -8.81 10.42 14.63
N GLU A 216 -9.14 9.16 14.85
CA GLU A 216 -9.18 8.15 13.79
C GLU A 216 -10.63 7.87 13.40
N HIS A 217 -11.03 8.36 12.22
CA HIS A 217 -12.22 7.84 11.56
C HIS A 217 -12.11 6.32 11.44
N GLY A 218 -13.24 5.62 11.54
CA GLY A 218 -13.31 4.22 11.13
C GLY A 218 -12.77 4.08 9.71
N CYS A 219 -12.32 2.88 9.34
CA CYS A 219 -11.91 2.68 7.97
C CYS A 219 -13.14 2.73 7.02
N ASN A 220 -12.88 2.92 5.72
CA ASN A 220 -13.90 3.19 4.69
C ASN A 220 -15.00 2.12 4.52
N TYR A 221 -14.91 0.99 5.24
CA TYR A 221 -15.81 -0.15 5.11
C TYR A 221 -16.39 -0.59 6.46
N GLU A 222 -16.34 0.25 7.50
CA GLU A 222 -17.02 -0.02 8.78
C GLU A 222 -18.55 -0.16 8.63
N GLN A 223 -19.14 0.49 7.63
CA GLN A 223 -20.58 0.46 7.36
C GLN A 223 -21.13 -0.93 6.98
N TYR A 224 -20.26 -1.89 6.71
CA TYR A 224 -20.63 -3.28 6.43
C TYR A 224 -20.75 -4.15 7.68
N LEU A 225 -20.25 -3.70 8.84
CA LEU A 225 -20.35 -4.43 10.10
C LEU A 225 -21.80 -4.79 10.49
N PRO A 226 -22.80 -3.92 10.31
CA PRO A 226 -24.20 -4.30 10.53
C PRO A 226 -24.67 -5.43 9.61
N GLY A 227 -24.20 -5.47 8.37
CA GLY A 227 -24.48 -6.56 7.43
C GLY A 227 -23.85 -7.87 7.89
N ASP A 228 -22.58 -7.84 8.33
CA ASP A 228 -21.90 -9.02 8.86
C ASP A 228 -22.63 -9.61 10.08
N LEU A 229 -23.17 -8.77 10.97
CA LEU A 229 -24.04 -9.22 12.06
C LEU A 229 -25.35 -9.82 11.53
N ALA A 230 -26.07 -9.09 10.67
CA ALA A 230 -27.35 -9.51 10.10
C ALA A 230 -27.27 -10.88 9.41
N HIS A 231 -26.18 -11.16 8.70
CA HIS A 231 -25.95 -12.42 8.01
C HIS A 231 -25.30 -13.51 8.87
N LYS A 232 -25.12 -13.27 10.17
CA LYS A 232 -24.50 -14.19 11.14
C LYS A 232 -23.09 -14.60 10.70
N THR A 233 -22.28 -13.65 10.23
CA THR A 233 -20.87 -13.91 9.94
C THR A 233 -20.18 -14.47 11.18
N LEU A 234 -19.33 -15.47 11.00
CA LEU A 234 -18.41 -15.96 12.04
C LEU A 234 -17.03 -15.36 11.79
N THR A 235 -16.24 -15.21 12.86
CA THR A 235 -14.82 -14.88 12.72
C THR A 235 -13.97 -15.97 13.35
N ALA A 236 -13.08 -16.56 12.54
CA ALA A 236 -12.07 -17.49 13.01
C ALA A 236 -10.78 -16.73 13.35
N TYR A 237 -10.18 -17.07 14.47
CA TYR A 237 -8.90 -16.52 14.94
C TYR A 237 -7.91 -17.63 15.15
N LEU A 238 -6.65 -17.40 14.76
CA LEU A 238 -5.53 -18.23 15.22
C LEU A 238 -5.00 -17.62 16.52
N THR A 239 -5.04 -18.39 17.61
CA THR A 239 -4.52 -17.97 18.91
C THR A 239 -3.51 -18.98 19.45
N LYS A 240 -2.77 -18.58 20.48
CA LYS A 240 -1.98 -19.53 21.27
C LYS A 240 -2.93 -20.43 22.04
N ARG A 241 -2.56 -21.69 22.25
CA ARG A 241 -3.35 -22.59 23.08
C ARG A 241 -3.62 -21.98 24.46
N GLY A 242 -4.88 -22.00 24.89
CA GLY A 242 -5.33 -21.39 26.14
C GLY A 242 -5.74 -19.92 26.05
N ASP A 243 -5.50 -19.24 24.92
CA ASP A 243 -6.12 -17.94 24.62
C ASP A 243 -7.50 -18.16 23.98
N ASP A 244 -8.43 -18.64 24.80
CA ASP A 244 -9.81 -18.95 24.41
C ASP A 244 -10.67 -17.68 24.24
N ASN A 245 -10.24 -16.58 24.86
CA ASN A 245 -10.92 -15.28 24.84
C ASN A 245 -10.40 -14.33 23.76
N ILE A 246 -9.48 -14.80 22.91
CA ILE A 246 -8.98 -14.04 21.76
C ILE A 246 -8.36 -12.72 22.25
N GLU A 247 -7.58 -12.75 23.33
CA GLU A 247 -6.92 -11.56 23.88
C GLU A 247 -5.75 -11.12 22.99
N SER A 248 -5.03 -12.08 22.40
CA SER A 248 -3.84 -11.82 21.57
C SER A 248 -3.84 -12.71 20.33
N PRO A 249 -4.84 -12.57 19.44
CA PRO A 249 -4.87 -13.36 18.23
C PRO A 249 -3.72 -12.99 17.30
N ILE A 250 -3.28 -13.97 16.52
CA ILE A 250 -2.15 -13.89 15.59
C ILE A 250 -2.63 -13.50 14.21
N THR A 251 -3.76 -14.07 13.80
CA THR A 251 -4.43 -13.79 12.53
C THR A 251 -5.92 -14.05 12.65
N ARG A 252 -6.70 -13.53 11.71
CA ARG A 252 -8.13 -13.80 11.57
C ARG A 252 -8.55 -14.10 10.13
N LEU A 253 -9.68 -14.78 10.00
CA LEU A 253 -10.39 -15.01 8.75
C LEU A 253 -11.91 -15.02 9.01
N ASN A 254 -12.67 -14.28 8.21
CA ASN A 254 -14.13 -14.25 8.34
C ASN A 254 -14.75 -15.44 7.59
N ILE A 255 -15.81 -16.02 8.14
CA ILE A 255 -16.63 -17.04 7.50
C ILE A 255 -18.00 -16.42 7.25
N LYS A 256 -18.26 -16.08 5.99
CA LYS A 256 -19.43 -15.31 5.56
C LYS A 256 -20.50 -16.20 4.95
N ARG A 257 -21.75 -15.76 5.07
CA ARG A 257 -22.90 -16.40 4.42
C ARG A 257 -22.87 -16.11 2.92
N LEU A 258 -23.07 -17.15 2.12
CA LEU A 258 -23.29 -17.08 0.68
C LEU A 258 -24.68 -17.64 0.37
N ILE A 259 -25.38 -17.07 -0.61
CA ILE A 259 -26.76 -17.43 -0.95
C ILE A 259 -26.86 -17.72 -2.44
N ASP A 260 -27.54 -18.80 -2.81
CA ASP A 260 -27.83 -19.10 -4.22
C ASP A 260 -29.14 -18.45 -4.71
N HIS A 261 -29.48 -18.68 -5.97
CA HIS A 261 -30.70 -18.16 -6.59
C HIS A 261 -32.01 -18.74 -6.02
N ASN A 262 -31.94 -19.86 -5.28
CA ASN A 262 -33.09 -20.49 -4.63
C ASN A 262 -33.24 -20.07 -3.16
N GLY A 263 -32.31 -19.23 -2.65
CA GLY A 263 -32.27 -18.83 -1.25
C GLY A 263 -31.62 -19.85 -0.33
N GLU A 264 -31.07 -20.97 -0.85
CA GLU A 264 -30.25 -21.84 -0.01
C GLU A 264 -28.96 -21.10 0.33
N SER A 265 -28.46 -21.31 1.55
CA SER A 265 -27.24 -20.65 1.99
C SER A 265 -26.21 -21.61 2.53
N THR A 266 -24.94 -21.22 2.38
CA THR A 266 -23.79 -21.88 2.96
C THR A 266 -22.88 -20.84 3.62
N TYR A 267 -21.90 -21.27 4.40
CA TYR A 267 -20.91 -20.38 5.01
C TYR A 267 -19.52 -20.76 4.54
N ARG A 268 -18.77 -19.79 4.02
CA ARG A 268 -17.40 -20.00 3.52
C ARG A 268 -16.46 -18.93 4.04
N PRO A 269 -15.19 -19.29 4.30
CA PRO A 269 -14.19 -18.29 4.58
C PRO A 269 -14.07 -17.35 3.38
N PHE A 270 -14.08 -16.04 3.64
CA PHE A 270 -14.14 -15.01 2.61
C PHE A 270 -13.21 -13.86 2.98
N GLY A 271 -12.46 -13.36 2.00
CA GLY A 271 -11.53 -12.26 2.18
C GLY A 271 -10.11 -12.68 2.53
N ASP A 272 -9.24 -11.68 2.62
CA ASP A 272 -7.85 -11.88 3.01
C ASP A 272 -7.75 -12.23 4.50
N MET A 273 -6.72 -13.01 4.84
CA MET A 273 -6.31 -13.17 6.24
C MET A 273 -5.68 -11.87 6.74
N TYR A 274 -6.13 -11.39 7.90
CA TYR A 274 -5.53 -10.23 8.55
C TYR A 274 -4.69 -10.64 9.74
N GLY A 275 -3.49 -10.05 9.86
CA GLY A 275 -2.47 -10.45 10.83
C GLY A 275 -1.37 -11.25 10.15
N GLN A 276 -0.78 -12.20 10.86
CA GLN A 276 0.24 -13.06 10.28
C GLN A 276 -0.40 -14.17 9.45
N GLN A 277 -0.27 -14.08 8.11
CA GLN A 277 -0.81 -15.08 7.20
C GLN A 277 -0.38 -16.50 7.59
N ASN A 278 -1.28 -17.46 7.46
CA ASN A 278 -1.04 -18.86 7.82
C ASN A 278 -1.90 -19.78 6.95
N GLU A 279 -1.28 -20.43 5.96
CA GLU A 279 -1.96 -21.35 5.03
C GLU A 279 -2.62 -22.53 5.74
N VAL A 280 -1.99 -23.08 6.79
CA VAL A 280 -2.55 -24.21 7.54
C VAL A 280 -3.81 -23.77 8.29
N PHE A 281 -3.76 -22.60 8.93
CA PHE A 281 -4.94 -21.99 9.57
C PHE A 281 -6.07 -21.77 8.56
N SER A 282 -5.78 -21.15 7.40
CA SER A 282 -6.78 -20.93 6.35
C SER A 282 -7.40 -22.26 5.88
N SER A 283 -6.56 -23.26 5.60
CA SER A 283 -6.98 -24.60 5.19
C SER A 283 -7.88 -25.27 6.24
N ASP A 284 -7.51 -25.21 7.51
CA ASP A 284 -8.30 -25.77 8.62
C ASP A 284 -9.65 -25.06 8.76
N VAL A 285 -9.69 -23.74 8.58
CA VAL A 285 -10.95 -22.95 8.62
C VAL A 285 -11.83 -23.28 7.41
N HIS A 286 -11.27 -23.45 6.22
CA HIS A 286 -12.01 -23.92 5.04
C HIS A 286 -12.56 -25.32 5.23
N LYS A 287 -11.74 -26.24 5.76
CA LYS A 287 -12.17 -27.60 6.09
C LYS A 287 -13.33 -27.57 7.09
N PHE A 288 -13.20 -26.81 8.18
CA PHE A 288 -14.27 -26.61 9.15
C PHE A 288 -15.56 -26.12 8.48
N ALA A 289 -15.48 -25.10 7.63
CA ALA A 289 -16.64 -24.52 6.99
C ALA A 289 -17.32 -25.50 6.01
N LYS A 290 -16.54 -26.26 5.23
CA LYS A 290 -17.04 -27.27 4.30
C LYS A 290 -17.74 -28.43 5.02
N GLU A 291 -17.17 -28.89 6.13
CA GLU A 291 -17.73 -30.00 6.93
C GLU A 291 -19.03 -29.62 7.66
N ASN A 292 -19.14 -28.37 8.13
CA ASN A 292 -20.26 -27.95 8.97
C ASN A 292 -21.35 -27.17 8.20
N TYR A 293 -21.01 -26.61 7.04
CA TYR A 293 -21.96 -25.93 6.15
C TYR A 293 -21.83 -26.50 4.73
N PRO A 294 -22.24 -27.75 4.49
CA PRO A 294 -22.18 -28.34 3.16
C PRO A 294 -22.99 -27.47 2.18
N ALA A 295 -22.51 -27.36 0.94
CA ALA A 295 -23.19 -26.61 -0.10
C ALA A 295 -23.58 -27.53 -1.25
N ASN A 296 -24.65 -27.17 -1.96
CA ASN A 296 -25.10 -27.94 -3.11
C ASN A 296 -24.16 -27.69 -4.29
N LYS A 297 -23.47 -28.74 -4.73
CA LYS A 297 -22.46 -28.66 -5.81
C LYS A 297 -23.03 -28.21 -7.17
N LYS A 298 -24.35 -28.24 -7.34
CA LYS A 298 -25.04 -27.82 -8.57
C LYS A 298 -25.40 -26.33 -8.58
N HIS A 299 -25.22 -25.63 -7.46
CA HIS A 299 -25.63 -24.25 -7.31
C HIS A 299 -24.41 -23.33 -7.28
N THR A 300 -24.58 -22.13 -7.84
CA THR A 300 -23.67 -21.00 -7.66
C THR A 300 -24.19 -20.17 -6.50
N TYR A 301 -23.31 -19.85 -5.55
CA TYR A 301 -23.65 -19.01 -4.41
C TYR A 301 -23.00 -17.63 -4.57
N ILE A 302 -23.67 -16.59 -4.09
CA ILE A 302 -23.22 -15.20 -4.21
C ILE A 302 -23.16 -14.58 -2.82
N LEU A 303 -22.13 -13.76 -2.59
CA LEU A 303 -22.02 -12.93 -1.39
C LEU A 303 -23.11 -11.84 -1.41
N PRO A 304 -23.97 -11.75 -0.38
CA PRO A 304 -24.93 -10.67 -0.24
C PRO A 304 -24.27 -9.27 -0.32
N ASN A 305 -24.98 -8.31 -0.91
CA ASN A 305 -24.44 -6.97 -1.17
C ASN A 305 -24.18 -6.17 0.12
N GLU A 306 -24.83 -6.56 1.20
CA GLU A 306 -24.71 -6.02 2.55
C GLU A 306 -23.41 -6.48 3.24
N LEU A 307 -22.72 -7.48 2.70
CA LEU A 307 -21.46 -7.97 3.22
C LEU A 307 -20.28 -7.33 2.51
N TYR A 308 -19.25 -7.00 3.30
CA TYR A 308 -18.01 -6.48 2.74
C TYR A 308 -17.31 -7.54 1.88
N GLU A 309 -17.03 -7.17 0.63
CA GLU A 309 -16.29 -7.95 -0.35
C GLU A 309 -14.81 -7.57 -0.27
N ASP A 310 -14.01 -8.44 0.34
CA ASP A 310 -12.60 -8.16 0.60
C ASP A 310 -11.72 -8.81 -0.47
N GLY A 311 -11.63 -8.19 -1.65
CA GLY A 311 -10.65 -8.54 -2.70
C GLY A 311 -10.95 -9.78 -3.56
N TYR A 312 -12.06 -10.48 -3.33
CA TYR A 312 -12.49 -11.65 -4.12
C TYR A 312 -13.78 -11.36 -4.89
N ASP A 313 -14.02 -12.07 -6.00
CA ASP A 313 -15.32 -12.05 -6.71
C ASP A 313 -16.45 -12.45 -5.74
N ARG A 314 -17.58 -11.73 -5.80
CA ARG A 314 -18.82 -12.08 -5.07
C ARG A 314 -19.33 -13.48 -5.40
N ARG A 315 -18.92 -14.08 -6.52
CA ARG A 315 -19.39 -15.38 -6.98
C ARG A 315 -18.55 -16.52 -6.44
N TYR A 316 -19.24 -17.55 -5.99
CA TYR A 316 -18.68 -18.77 -5.47
C TYR A 316 -19.26 -19.98 -6.22
N ASP A 317 -18.49 -20.51 -7.17
CA ASP A 317 -18.86 -21.68 -7.97
C ASP A 317 -18.33 -22.97 -7.32
N LEU A 318 -19.25 -23.88 -6.95
CA LEU A 318 -18.91 -25.13 -6.25
C LEU A 318 -18.59 -26.31 -7.17
N HIS A 319 -18.66 -26.13 -8.49
CA HIS A 319 -18.43 -27.21 -9.46
C HIS A 319 -17.04 -27.84 -9.37
N THR A 320 -16.09 -27.21 -8.69
CA THR A 320 -14.74 -27.73 -8.54
C THR A 320 -14.53 -28.55 -7.26
N ASP A 321 -15.46 -28.61 -6.30
CA ASP A 321 -15.31 -29.22 -4.96
C ASP A 321 -14.10 -28.75 -4.12
N GLU A 322 -13.16 -28.05 -4.73
CA GLU A 322 -12.11 -27.24 -4.16
C GLU A 322 -12.63 -25.81 -4.11
N VAL A 323 -12.77 -25.29 -2.88
CA VAL A 323 -12.26 -23.93 -2.66
C VAL A 323 -10.78 -24.13 -2.88
N ASP A 324 -10.32 -23.97 -4.10
CA ASP A 324 -8.90 -23.96 -4.32
C ASP A 324 -8.43 -22.64 -3.71
N VAL A 325 -7.91 -22.73 -2.49
CA VAL A 325 -7.07 -21.68 -1.90
C VAL A 325 -5.70 -21.71 -2.60
N ARG A 326 -5.51 -22.56 -3.62
CA ARG A 326 -4.41 -22.48 -4.57
C ARG A 326 -4.96 -22.18 -5.97
N ALA A 327 -4.10 -21.59 -6.77
CA ALA A 327 -4.41 -21.02 -8.07
C ALA A 327 -5.75 -20.25 -8.11
N LYS A 328 -5.72 -18.99 -7.61
CA LYS A 328 -6.48 -17.90 -8.27
C LYS A 328 -6.51 -18.25 -9.75
N SER A 329 -7.69 -18.28 -10.38
CA SER A 329 -7.77 -18.69 -11.79
C SER A 329 -6.66 -17.95 -12.54
N PRO A 330 -5.95 -18.55 -13.49
CA PRO A 330 -4.78 -17.88 -14.07
C PRO A 330 -5.08 -16.44 -14.53
N ARG A 331 -6.33 -16.18 -14.95
CA ARG A 331 -6.88 -14.85 -15.21
C ARG A 331 -6.95 -13.94 -13.98
N GLU A 332 -7.41 -14.42 -12.82
CA GLU A 332 -7.37 -13.69 -11.55
C GLU A 332 -5.94 -13.46 -11.05
N GLN A 333 -5.05 -14.44 -11.18
CA GLN A 333 -3.65 -14.28 -10.80
C GLN A 333 -3.02 -13.15 -11.64
N ILE A 334 -3.25 -13.17 -12.97
CA ILE A 334 -2.88 -12.08 -13.87
C ILE A 334 -3.48 -10.75 -13.41
N ALA A 335 -4.77 -10.69 -13.11
CA ALA A 335 -5.44 -9.44 -12.72
C ALA A 335 -4.85 -8.85 -11.43
N ASN A 336 -4.46 -9.71 -10.48
CA ASN A 336 -3.82 -9.28 -9.24
C ASN A 336 -2.39 -8.77 -9.45
N ASP A 337 -1.62 -9.44 -10.32
CA ASP A 337 -0.24 -9.04 -10.61
C ASP A 337 -0.15 -7.79 -11.49
N PHE A 338 -1.17 -7.54 -12.32
CA PHE A 338 -1.18 -6.46 -13.31
C PHE A 338 -2.05 -5.24 -12.92
N HIS A 339 -2.99 -5.35 -11.98
CA HIS A 339 -3.89 -4.28 -11.50
C HIS A 339 -4.68 -3.51 -12.61
N GLY A 340 -4.83 -4.07 -13.81
CA GLY A 340 -5.53 -3.45 -14.94
C GLY A 340 -6.59 -4.36 -15.57
N HIS A 341 -7.44 -3.77 -16.42
CA HIS A 341 -8.53 -4.48 -17.08
C HIS A 341 -8.05 -5.25 -18.32
N ILE A 342 -8.12 -6.58 -18.28
CA ILE A 342 -7.75 -7.45 -19.40
C ILE A 342 -8.84 -7.38 -20.49
N SER A 343 -8.56 -6.73 -21.62
CA SER A 343 -9.48 -6.67 -22.76
C SER A 343 -9.42 -7.94 -23.62
N GLU A 344 -8.22 -8.49 -23.86
CA GLU A 344 -8.03 -9.69 -24.69
C GLU A 344 -6.97 -10.59 -24.08
N LEU A 345 -7.18 -11.90 -24.00
CA LEU A 345 -6.22 -12.85 -23.42
C LEU A 345 -5.66 -13.75 -24.53
N HIS A 346 -4.36 -13.60 -24.85
CA HIS A 346 -3.71 -14.33 -25.94
C HIS A 346 -3.22 -15.71 -25.52
N SER A 347 -2.50 -15.80 -24.39
CA SER A 347 -2.02 -17.07 -23.87
C SER A 347 -1.83 -17.04 -22.36
N VAL A 348 -1.96 -18.22 -21.77
CA VAL A 348 -1.75 -18.50 -20.34
C VAL A 348 -1.08 -19.86 -20.25
N LYS A 349 -0.04 -19.96 -19.43
CA LYS A 349 0.67 -21.19 -19.11
C LYS A 349 0.69 -21.41 -17.61
N VAL A 350 0.41 -22.64 -17.22
CA VAL A 350 0.40 -23.09 -15.83
C VAL A 350 1.24 -24.35 -15.70
N ASN A 351 1.75 -24.63 -14.49
CA ASN A 351 2.38 -25.90 -14.16
C ASN A 351 1.34 -27.00 -13.87
N GLU A 352 1.80 -28.18 -13.47
CA GLU A 352 0.94 -29.33 -13.11
C GLU A 352 -0.02 -29.02 -11.95
N GLU A 353 0.32 -28.06 -11.10
CA GLU A 353 -0.50 -27.57 -9.99
C GLU A 353 -1.44 -26.40 -10.36
N GLY A 354 -1.56 -26.04 -11.65
CA GLY A 354 -2.45 -24.98 -12.11
C GLY A 354 -1.99 -23.55 -11.81
N LEU A 355 -0.77 -23.35 -11.30
CA LEU A 355 -0.18 -22.04 -11.01
C LEU A 355 0.52 -21.47 -12.24
N LEU A 356 0.46 -20.15 -12.46
CA LEU A 356 1.18 -19.52 -13.58
C LEU A 356 2.66 -19.92 -13.57
N HIS A 357 3.14 -20.47 -14.68
CA HIS A 357 4.51 -20.97 -14.80
C HIS A 357 5.02 -20.80 -16.23
N SER A 358 6.28 -20.36 -16.36
CA SER A 358 6.98 -20.27 -17.63
C SER A 358 8.14 -21.25 -17.72
N ASP A 359 7.98 -22.29 -18.53
CA ASP A 359 9.09 -23.12 -19.01
C ASP A 359 9.65 -22.50 -20.31
N ASN A 360 10.98 -22.50 -20.45
CA ASN A 360 11.71 -22.05 -21.65
C ASN A 360 11.71 -20.54 -21.94
N ASP A 361 11.67 -19.70 -20.90
CA ASP A 361 11.78 -18.22 -21.02
C ASP A 361 10.65 -17.52 -21.80
N GLU A 362 9.61 -18.26 -22.18
CA GLU A 362 8.37 -17.72 -22.74
C GLU A 362 7.45 -17.15 -21.66
N PRO A 363 6.63 -16.13 -21.93
CA PRO A 363 5.73 -15.58 -20.93
C PRO A 363 4.71 -16.61 -20.46
N SER A 364 4.48 -16.65 -19.15
CA SER A 364 3.41 -17.42 -18.52
C SER A 364 2.02 -16.80 -18.77
N ALA A 365 1.94 -15.52 -19.09
CA ALA A 365 0.72 -14.86 -19.51
C ALA A 365 1.02 -13.78 -20.56
N HIS A 366 0.17 -13.71 -21.59
CA HIS A 366 0.23 -12.70 -22.65
C HIS A 366 -1.20 -12.23 -22.96
N PHE A 367 -1.46 -10.93 -22.86
CA PHE A 367 -2.79 -10.34 -23.02
C PHE A 367 -2.72 -8.87 -23.41
N ILE A 368 -3.85 -8.31 -23.85
CA ILE A 368 -4.05 -6.88 -24.05
C ILE A 368 -4.83 -6.32 -22.87
N SER A 369 -4.42 -5.15 -22.37
CA SER A 369 -5.17 -4.36 -21.39
C SER A 369 -5.16 -2.90 -21.78
N ASN A 370 -6.34 -2.29 -21.94
CA ASN A 370 -6.46 -0.89 -22.36
C ASN A 370 -5.65 -0.57 -23.63
N GLY A 371 -5.49 -1.56 -24.52
CA GLY A 371 -4.69 -1.45 -25.73
C GLY A 371 -3.19 -1.64 -25.56
N GLU A 372 -2.70 -1.93 -24.36
CA GLU A 372 -1.30 -2.27 -24.09
C GLU A 372 -1.10 -3.79 -24.18
N GLU A 373 -0.07 -4.24 -24.88
CA GLU A 373 0.39 -5.63 -24.89
C GLU A 373 1.19 -5.90 -23.62
N VAL A 374 0.73 -6.86 -22.81
CA VAL A 374 1.32 -7.20 -21.52
C VAL A 374 1.80 -8.64 -21.52
N LYS A 375 3.02 -8.85 -21.05
CA LYS A 375 3.66 -10.16 -20.86
C LYS A 375 4.15 -10.30 -19.42
N LEU A 376 3.81 -11.42 -18.79
CA LEU A 376 4.20 -11.76 -17.43
C LEU A 376 4.93 -13.12 -17.40
N TRP A 377 5.95 -13.21 -16.55
CA TRP A 377 6.69 -14.45 -16.30
C TRP A 377 6.58 -14.83 -14.82
N HIS A 378 6.22 -16.08 -14.58
CA HIS A 378 6.01 -16.62 -13.26
C HIS A 378 6.78 -17.93 -13.10
N LYS A 379 7.21 -18.19 -11.86
CA LYS A 379 7.74 -19.48 -11.44
C LYS A 379 6.90 -19.95 -10.25
N ASN A 380 6.06 -20.95 -10.49
CA ASN A 380 5.10 -21.50 -9.50
C ASN A 380 4.17 -20.43 -8.91
N GLY A 381 3.55 -19.62 -9.78
CA GLY A 381 2.57 -18.60 -9.40
C GLY A 381 3.16 -17.31 -8.82
N ILE A 382 4.48 -17.15 -8.83
CA ILE A 382 5.16 -15.96 -8.31
C ILE A 382 5.88 -15.27 -9.46
N LEU A 383 5.69 -13.94 -9.62
CA LEU A 383 6.43 -13.13 -10.60
C LEU A 383 7.94 -13.35 -10.44
N HIS A 384 8.54 -13.96 -11.45
CA HIS A 384 9.94 -14.41 -11.42
C HIS A 384 10.41 -14.72 -12.83
N ARG A 385 11.62 -14.25 -13.18
CA ARG A 385 12.34 -14.69 -14.36
C ARG A 385 13.85 -14.69 -14.10
N ASP A 386 14.51 -15.83 -14.34
CA ASP A 386 15.94 -16.00 -14.03
C ASP A 386 16.82 -15.09 -14.92
N ASN A 387 16.46 -14.92 -16.20
CA ASN A 387 17.28 -14.25 -17.21
C ASN A 387 16.56 -13.13 -17.97
N GLY A 388 15.78 -12.29 -17.28
CA GLY A 388 15.10 -11.18 -17.95
C GLY A 388 14.07 -10.49 -17.08
N PRO A 389 13.27 -9.57 -17.65
CA PRO A 389 12.17 -8.96 -16.95
C PRO A 389 11.04 -9.96 -16.74
N ALA A 390 10.47 -9.97 -15.53
CA ALA A 390 9.30 -10.77 -15.22
C ALA A 390 7.98 -10.06 -15.57
N PHE A 391 8.06 -8.78 -15.94
CA PHE A 391 6.95 -7.96 -16.41
C PHE A 391 7.39 -7.11 -17.59
N HIS A 392 6.59 -7.09 -18.65
CA HIS A 392 6.80 -6.25 -19.82
C HIS A 392 5.44 -5.76 -20.34
N SER A 393 5.23 -4.44 -20.37
CA SER A 393 4.05 -3.81 -21.03
C SER A 393 4.54 -2.92 -22.17
N ILE A 394 3.88 -2.99 -23.32
CA ILE A 394 4.13 -2.13 -24.49
C ILE A 394 2.80 -1.53 -24.91
N ASN A 395 2.73 -0.21 -24.94
CA ASN A 395 1.62 0.54 -25.53
C ASN A 395 2.09 1.11 -26.87
N ASP A 396 1.57 0.55 -27.95
CA ASP A 396 1.81 1.01 -29.34
C ASP A 396 0.52 1.58 -29.94
N GLN A 397 -0.24 2.35 -29.15
CA GLN A 397 -1.42 3.05 -29.68
C GLN A 397 -1.02 4.33 -30.41
N SER A 398 -0.79 4.24 -31.71
CA SER A 398 -0.60 5.42 -32.57
C SER A 398 -1.86 6.29 -32.71
N ASP A 399 -3.05 5.72 -32.44
CA ASP A 399 -4.32 6.25 -32.95
C ASP A 399 -5.33 6.69 -31.88
N ASN A 400 -4.99 6.69 -30.58
CA ASN A 400 -5.92 7.19 -29.56
C ASN A 400 -6.07 8.73 -29.68
N PRO A 401 -7.24 9.25 -30.07
CA PRO A 401 -7.43 10.69 -30.29
C PRO A 401 -7.52 11.47 -28.97
N TYR A 402 -7.68 10.81 -27.82
CA TYR A 402 -7.85 11.44 -26.51
C TYR A 402 -6.57 11.55 -25.69
N GLU A 403 -5.52 10.78 -26.00
CA GLU A 403 -4.19 10.95 -25.39
C GLU A 403 -3.29 11.77 -26.32
N SER A 404 -3.38 13.09 -26.20
CA SER A 404 -2.79 14.02 -27.17
C SER A 404 -1.26 14.07 -27.18
N PHE A 405 -0.56 13.48 -26.19
CA PHE A 405 0.87 13.70 -26.00
C PHE A 405 1.76 12.46 -26.03
N ILE A 406 1.28 11.29 -25.61
CA ILE A 406 2.09 10.06 -25.57
C ILE A 406 1.84 9.27 -26.85
N LYS A 407 2.91 8.90 -27.55
CA LYS A 407 2.85 8.10 -28.77
C LYS A 407 3.00 6.62 -28.43
N ASN A 408 4.11 6.28 -27.78
CA ASN A 408 4.41 4.91 -27.35
C ASN A 408 4.90 4.92 -25.91
N SER A 409 4.54 3.90 -25.12
CA SER A 409 5.13 3.65 -23.81
C SER A 409 5.59 2.20 -23.66
N GLU A 410 6.66 1.97 -22.91
CA GLU A 410 7.14 0.64 -22.59
C GLU A 410 7.54 0.58 -21.11
N GLN A 411 7.06 -0.43 -20.39
CA GLN A 411 7.41 -0.68 -19.00
C GLN A 411 8.06 -2.05 -18.85
N ILE A 412 9.20 -2.08 -18.17
CA ILE A 412 9.98 -3.29 -17.94
C ILE A 412 10.26 -3.41 -16.44
N ARG A 413 9.91 -4.54 -15.84
CA ARG A 413 10.22 -4.80 -14.43
C ARG A 413 10.83 -6.17 -14.22
N TYR A 414 11.84 -6.22 -13.38
CA TYR A 414 12.55 -7.43 -13.01
C TYR A 414 12.11 -7.86 -11.62
N TYR A 415 11.63 -9.09 -11.51
CA TYR A 415 11.25 -9.69 -10.25
C TYR A 415 12.05 -10.96 -10.01
N GLN A 416 12.48 -11.15 -8.77
CA GLN A 416 12.95 -12.44 -8.26
C GLN A 416 12.17 -12.76 -6.99
N HIS A 417 11.52 -13.91 -6.99
CA HIS A 417 10.70 -14.40 -5.87
C HIS A 417 9.61 -13.38 -5.47
N GLY A 418 8.95 -12.77 -6.46
CA GLY A 418 7.83 -11.85 -6.24
C GLY A 418 8.26 -10.45 -5.77
N MET A 419 9.56 -10.18 -5.71
CA MET A 419 10.09 -8.88 -5.30
C MET A 419 10.87 -8.21 -6.43
N LEU A 420 10.71 -6.90 -6.60
CA LEU A 420 11.53 -6.12 -7.54
C LEU A 420 13.01 -6.33 -7.24
N HIS A 421 13.77 -6.78 -8.22
CA HIS A 421 15.17 -7.17 -8.04
C HIS A 421 16.00 -6.87 -9.29
N SER A 422 17.11 -6.16 -9.12
CA SER A 422 18.10 -5.94 -10.18
C SER A 422 18.92 -7.22 -10.42
N PRO A 423 18.83 -7.88 -11.59
CA PRO A 423 19.33 -9.25 -11.81
C PRO A 423 20.86 -9.41 -11.85
N LYS A 424 21.63 -8.33 -11.73
CA LYS A 424 23.10 -8.33 -11.67
C LYS A 424 23.57 -7.28 -10.66
N GLU A 425 24.80 -7.43 -10.15
CA GLU A 425 25.48 -6.43 -9.32
C GLU A 425 25.58 -5.08 -10.05
N GLY A 426 24.53 -4.26 -9.95
CA GLY A 426 24.48 -2.85 -10.34
C GLY A 426 24.00 -2.54 -11.76
N GLY A 427 24.31 -3.34 -12.78
CA GLY A 427 24.18 -2.86 -14.17
C GLY A 427 22.76 -2.70 -14.75
N ILE A 428 21.75 -3.40 -14.20
CA ILE A 428 20.39 -3.43 -14.77
C ILE A 428 19.40 -2.92 -13.72
N PRO A 429 18.64 -1.84 -14.00
CA PRO A 429 17.61 -1.38 -13.09
C PRO A 429 16.46 -2.39 -13.04
N SER A 430 16.01 -2.66 -11.81
CA SER A 430 14.83 -3.50 -11.54
C SER A 430 13.52 -2.97 -12.15
N TYR A 431 13.48 -1.69 -12.52
CA TYR A 431 12.35 -1.04 -13.17
C TYR A 431 12.87 -0.06 -14.22
N LYS A 432 12.34 -0.16 -15.44
CA LYS A 432 12.49 0.84 -16.49
C LYS A 432 11.12 1.24 -17.03
N SER A 433 10.98 2.50 -17.37
CA SER A 433 9.82 3.01 -18.09
C SER A 433 10.28 3.97 -19.17
N TYR A 434 9.69 3.81 -20.33
CA TYR A 434 9.98 4.56 -21.53
C TYR A 434 8.70 5.23 -22.01
N PHE A 435 8.76 6.51 -22.34
CA PHE A 435 7.64 7.25 -22.90
C PHE A 435 8.14 8.10 -24.05
N SER A 436 7.51 7.98 -25.21
CA SER A 436 7.76 8.87 -26.34
C SER A 436 6.57 9.79 -26.57
N THR A 437 6.82 11.03 -26.94
CA THR A 437 5.78 11.98 -27.32
C THR A 437 5.59 12.01 -28.83
N LYS A 438 4.45 12.52 -29.30
CA LYS A 438 4.20 12.71 -30.74
C LYS A 438 5.26 13.61 -31.42
N GLY A 439 5.89 14.52 -30.65
CA GLY A 439 7.00 15.36 -31.09
C GLY A 439 8.36 14.65 -31.16
N GLY A 440 8.42 13.36 -30.86
CA GLY A 440 9.66 12.57 -30.88
C GLY A 440 10.56 12.77 -29.66
N ALA A 441 10.09 13.48 -28.63
CA ALA A 441 10.78 13.51 -27.34
C ALA A 441 10.60 12.17 -26.63
N PHE A 442 11.62 11.71 -25.91
CA PHE A 442 11.61 10.45 -25.20
C PHE A 442 12.10 10.64 -23.76
N THR A 443 11.43 10.00 -22.81
CA THR A 443 11.83 9.98 -21.40
C THR A 443 12.05 8.54 -20.93
N GLU A 444 13.21 8.28 -20.34
CA GLU A 444 13.52 7.04 -19.62
C GLU A 444 13.55 7.31 -18.11
N VAL A 445 12.84 6.46 -17.36
CA VAL A 445 12.88 6.40 -15.90
C VAL A 445 13.42 5.05 -15.47
N SER A 446 14.54 5.05 -14.72
CA SER A 446 15.17 3.83 -14.22
C SER A 446 15.23 3.82 -12.68
N ARG A 447 14.89 2.67 -12.06
CA ARG A 447 15.00 2.44 -10.61
C ARG A 447 15.66 1.10 -10.27
N PHE A 448 16.48 1.09 -9.23
CA PHE A 448 17.24 -0.07 -8.78
C PHE A 448 16.72 -0.56 -7.43
N HIS A 449 16.38 -1.84 -7.34
CA HIS A 449 15.92 -2.48 -6.12
C HIS A 449 16.70 -3.75 -5.88
N LYS A 450 16.92 -4.09 -4.62
CA LYS A 450 17.45 -5.38 -4.20
C LYS A 450 16.46 -6.01 -3.22
N PHE A 451 15.75 -7.04 -3.68
CA PHE A 451 14.70 -7.72 -2.91
C PHE A 451 13.60 -6.77 -2.42
N GLY A 452 13.05 -5.97 -3.33
CA GLY A 452 11.96 -5.04 -3.06
C GLY A 452 12.37 -3.73 -2.38
N ILE A 453 13.61 -3.60 -1.91
CA ILE A 453 14.12 -2.39 -1.26
C ILE A 453 14.82 -1.52 -2.31
N LEU A 454 14.42 -0.26 -2.42
CA LEU A 454 15.08 0.72 -3.29
C LEU A 454 16.54 0.86 -2.87
N HIS A 455 17.46 0.52 -3.76
CA HIS A 455 18.90 0.53 -3.49
C HIS A 455 19.52 1.79 -4.07
N ASN A 456 19.79 2.77 -3.20
CA ASN A 456 20.56 3.97 -3.54
C ASN A 456 22.06 3.67 -3.43
N ASP A 457 22.62 2.89 -4.35
CA ASP A 457 24.08 2.80 -4.47
C ASP A 457 24.60 4.17 -5.01
N PRO A 458 25.73 4.71 -4.52
CA PRO A 458 26.34 5.93 -5.08
C PRO A 458 26.53 5.94 -6.61
N ILE A 459 26.57 4.76 -7.26
CA ILE A 459 26.63 4.61 -8.72
C ILE A 459 25.23 4.70 -9.39
N HIS A 460 24.15 4.37 -8.67
CA HIS A 460 22.82 4.11 -9.24
C HIS A 460 21.75 5.01 -8.59
N LYS A 461 21.74 6.29 -8.99
CA LYS A 461 20.71 7.29 -8.62
C LYS A 461 19.46 7.11 -9.50
N ILE A 462 18.30 7.59 -9.05
CA ILE A 462 17.14 7.77 -9.96
C ILE A 462 17.60 8.73 -11.05
N ALA A 463 17.75 8.19 -12.25
CA ALA A 463 18.04 8.97 -13.44
C ALA A 463 16.74 9.08 -14.23
N VAL A 464 16.26 10.31 -14.38
CA VAL A 464 15.30 10.63 -15.45
C VAL A 464 16.14 11.24 -16.55
N VAL A 465 16.22 10.54 -17.68
CA VAL A 465 16.88 11.03 -18.88
C VAL A 465 15.80 11.41 -19.88
N THR A 466 15.76 12.68 -20.26
CA THR A 466 14.83 13.19 -21.26
C THR A 466 15.61 13.65 -22.47
N HIS A 467 15.32 13.05 -23.62
CA HIS A 467 15.81 13.46 -24.93
C HIS A 467 14.69 14.23 -25.64
N ALA A 468 14.93 15.50 -25.99
CA ALA A 468 14.02 16.29 -26.81
C ALA A 468 14.61 16.45 -28.21
N LYS A 469 13.84 16.16 -29.25
CA LYS A 469 14.26 16.40 -30.63
C LYS A 469 13.76 17.77 -31.07
N ASN A 470 14.69 18.65 -31.43
CA ASN A 470 14.39 19.96 -31.97
C ASN A 470 13.90 19.85 -33.43
N THR A 471 13.23 20.89 -33.91
CA THR A 471 12.67 20.93 -35.29
C THR A 471 13.73 20.84 -36.38
N ASP A 472 14.98 21.19 -36.07
CA ASP A 472 16.14 21.06 -36.96
C ASP A 472 16.75 19.64 -36.96
N GLY A 473 16.20 18.73 -36.17
CA GLY A 473 16.66 17.36 -36.03
C GLY A 473 17.75 17.15 -34.96
N SER A 474 18.23 18.22 -34.30
CA SER A 474 19.16 18.10 -33.17
C SER A 474 18.46 17.48 -31.94
N VAL A 475 19.24 16.82 -31.08
CA VAL A 475 18.72 16.16 -29.87
C VAL A 475 19.32 16.83 -28.64
N GLU A 476 18.47 17.45 -27.83
CA GLU A 476 18.83 17.94 -26.50
C GLU A 476 18.63 16.82 -25.48
N THR A 477 19.63 16.58 -24.65
CA THR A 477 19.55 15.58 -23.57
C THR A 477 19.61 16.31 -22.24
N SER A 478 18.56 16.18 -21.44
CA SER A 478 18.56 16.58 -20.04
C SER A 478 18.59 15.34 -19.15
N THR A 479 19.36 15.39 -18.07
CA THR A 479 19.39 14.32 -17.07
C THR A 479 19.12 14.96 -15.72
N SER A 480 18.01 14.58 -15.09
CA SER A 480 17.76 14.95 -13.70
C SER A 480 18.08 13.75 -12.80
N LYS A 481 18.81 14.03 -11.72
CA LYS A 481 19.17 13.05 -10.68
C LYS A 481 18.41 13.41 -9.42
N GLN A 482 17.41 12.60 -9.05
CA GLN A 482 16.69 12.80 -7.80
C GLN A 482 17.32 11.93 -6.71
N ILE A 483 17.83 12.56 -5.65
CA ILE A 483 18.42 11.87 -4.49
C ILE A 483 17.36 11.81 -3.40
N TYR A 484 16.82 10.62 -3.12
CA TYR A 484 15.98 10.39 -1.96
C TYR A 484 16.83 9.91 -0.78
N GLY A 485 16.67 10.52 0.40
CA GLY A 485 17.15 9.95 1.66
C GLY A 485 18.35 10.62 2.35
N ARG A 486 18.59 11.92 2.20
CA ARG A 486 19.49 12.64 3.12
C ARG A 486 18.72 13.22 4.30
N THR A 487 19.31 13.13 5.49
CA THR A 487 18.83 13.89 6.64
C THR A 487 19.17 15.37 6.47
N TYR A 488 18.40 16.26 7.10
CA TYR A 488 18.63 17.72 7.08
C TYR A 488 20.07 18.10 7.49
N GLU A 489 20.69 17.34 8.40
CA GLU A 489 22.06 17.59 8.88
C GLU A 489 23.15 17.28 7.85
N GLU A 490 22.94 16.32 6.94
CA GLU A 490 23.88 16.00 5.87
C GLU A 490 23.88 17.06 4.77
N HIS A 491 22.76 17.77 4.60
CA HIS A 491 22.67 18.88 3.67
C HIS A 491 23.46 20.10 4.15
N ARG A 492 23.50 20.31 5.48
CA ARG A 492 24.19 21.44 6.14
C ARG A 492 25.72 21.36 6.08
N LYS A 493 26.31 20.17 5.95
CA LYS A 493 27.78 20.00 5.96
C LYS A 493 28.44 20.17 4.58
N ASN A 494 27.68 20.32 3.50
CA ASN A 494 28.20 20.40 2.13
C ASN A 494 27.71 21.67 1.39
N GLU A 495 27.97 22.85 1.94
CA GLU A 495 27.67 24.18 1.32
C GLU A 495 28.48 24.50 0.04
N LYS A 496 29.11 23.51 -0.60
CA LYS A 496 29.83 23.66 -1.88
C LYS A 496 29.50 22.57 -2.89
N ALA A 497 28.27 22.05 -2.90
CA ALA A 497 27.81 21.21 -4.00
C ALA A 497 27.13 22.09 -5.05
N ASP A 498 27.90 22.54 -6.02
CA ASP A 498 27.39 23.12 -7.26
C ASP A 498 26.36 22.17 -7.89
N TYR A 499 25.24 22.71 -8.37
CA TYR A 499 24.43 22.02 -9.37
C TYR A 499 25.32 21.86 -10.61
N ILE A 500 25.96 20.69 -10.79
CA ILE A 500 26.73 20.41 -12.00
C ILE A 500 25.74 20.14 -13.13
N THR A 501 25.35 21.19 -13.83
CA THR A 501 24.86 21.12 -15.21
C THR A 501 26.09 21.03 -16.10
N THR A 502 26.44 19.83 -16.60
CA THR A 502 27.51 19.72 -17.59
C THR A 502 26.97 20.16 -18.94
N VAL A 503 27.07 21.45 -19.26
CA VAL A 503 26.92 21.97 -20.63
C VAL A 503 28.28 21.82 -21.31
N LYS A 504 28.37 21.07 -22.41
CA LYS A 504 29.55 21.11 -23.29
C LYS A 504 29.47 22.40 -24.12
N GLU A 505 30.46 23.27 -23.94
CA GLU A 505 30.54 24.61 -24.52
C GLU A 505 30.49 24.66 -26.06
N PHE A 506 29.72 25.61 -26.60
CA PHE A 506 30.04 26.39 -27.81
C PHE A 506 29.41 27.80 -27.66
N THR A 507 30.26 28.81 -27.36
CA THR A 507 30.16 30.31 -27.44
C THR A 507 28.84 31.09 -27.14
N PRO A 508 28.92 32.36 -26.68
CA PRO A 508 28.15 32.83 -25.53
C PRO A 508 26.95 33.72 -25.87
N MET A 509 25.93 33.74 -25.02
CA MET A 509 25.18 34.97 -24.72
C MET A 509 24.36 34.91 -23.41
N VAL A 510 24.54 35.97 -22.61
CA VAL A 510 23.75 36.48 -21.47
C VAL A 510 23.79 35.70 -20.13
N GLU A 511 24.59 36.22 -19.19
CA GLU A 511 24.49 35.93 -17.75
C GLU A 511 23.20 36.54 -17.18
N SER A 512 22.48 35.78 -16.35
CA SER A 512 21.52 36.33 -15.39
C SER A 512 21.96 35.93 -13.98
N ARG A 513 22.11 36.93 -13.09
CA ARG A 513 22.42 36.73 -11.67
C ARG A 513 21.13 36.82 -10.87
N VAL A 514 20.88 35.83 -10.02
CA VAL A 514 19.85 35.89 -8.97
C VAL A 514 20.51 36.44 -7.71
N SER A 515 19.95 37.52 -7.16
CA SER A 515 20.30 38.02 -5.82
C SER A 515 19.06 37.97 -4.96
N TYR A 516 19.14 37.28 -3.82
CA TYR A 516 18.10 37.29 -2.79
C TYR A 516 18.41 38.41 -1.82
N GLY A 517 17.60 39.48 -1.86
CA GLY A 517 17.61 40.52 -0.86
C GLY A 517 16.65 40.18 0.28
N LEU A 518 17.10 40.52 1.49
CA LEU A 518 16.42 40.48 2.79
C LEU A 518 16.62 39.18 3.59
N GLY A 519 17.50 39.30 4.58
CA GLY A 519 17.79 38.27 5.56
C GLY A 519 16.69 38.19 6.61
N GLU A 520 16.15 36.98 6.77
CA GLU A 520 15.77 36.34 8.02
C GLU A 520 15.41 34.88 7.69
N GLU A 521 15.99 33.92 8.43
CA GLU A 521 15.97 32.49 8.14
C GLU A 521 14.75 31.78 8.75
N PHE A 522 14.06 30.93 7.97
CA PHE A 522 13.03 30.01 8.48
C PHE A 522 13.17 28.59 7.88
N PRO A 523 12.85 27.52 8.64
CA PRO A 523 13.00 26.14 8.20
C PRO A 523 11.84 25.71 7.28
N ILE A 524 12.17 25.12 6.13
CA ILE A 524 11.20 24.64 5.15
C ILE A 524 11.02 23.12 5.30
N HIS A 525 9.78 22.66 5.51
CA HIS A 525 9.38 21.25 5.47
C HIS A 525 8.76 20.86 4.12
N ASN A 526 8.90 19.58 3.75
CA ASN A 526 8.52 18.93 2.49
C ASN A 526 7.22 19.44 1.84
N PHE A 527 7.29 19.81 0.55
CA PHE A 527 6.15 20.34 -0.21
C PHE A 527 5.30 19.25 -0.87
N ILE A 528 3.98 19.37 -0.72
CA ILE A 528 2.97 18.96 -1.70
C ILE A 528 2.57 20.25 -2.43
N THR A 529 2.60 20.32 -3.76
CA THR A 529 2.24 21.53 -4.51
C THR A 529 0.84 21.42 -5.09
N ASN A 530 0.03 22.47 -4.95
CA ASN A 530 -1.20 22.62 -5.74
C ASN A 530 -0.86 23.38 -7.02
N THR A 531 -1.35 22.90 -8.16
CA THR A 531 -1.15 23.54 -9.48
C THR A 531 -2.48 24.02 -10.01
N THR A 532 -2.57 25.29 -10.39
CA THR A 532 -3.76 25.82 -11.09
C THR A 532 -3.47 25.97 -12.58
N HIS A 533 -4.43 25.57 -13.41
CA HIS A 533 -4.39 25.71 -14.86
C HIS A 533 -5.23 26.91 -15.28
N THR A 534 -4.69 27.76 -16.16
CA THR A 534 -5.46 28.87 -16.73
C THR A 534 -5.19 28.97 -18.23
N ILE A 535 -6.27 28.99 -19.01
CA ILE A 535 -6.24 29.11 -20.46
C ILE A 535 -6.70 30.53 -20.82
N ASN A 536 -5.88 31.26 -21.58
CA ASN A 536 -6.28 32.55 -22.14
C ASN A 536 -6.36 32.48 -23.67
N LYS A 537 -7.36 33.13 -24.24
CA LYS A 537 -7.53 33.34 -25.68
C LYS A 537 -7.58 34.84 -25.97
N ASN A 538 -6.54 35.37 -26.59
CA ASN A 538 -6.53 36.74 -27.11
C ASN A 538 -6.00 36.73 -28.56
N ASN A 539 -6.72 37.40 -29.46
CA ASN A 539 -6.41 37.51 -30.89
C ASN A 539 -6.10 36.16 -31.57
N GLY A 540 -6.92 35.13 -31.29
CA GLY A 540 -6.80 33.82 -31.93
C GLY A 540 -5.64 32.95 -31.45
N LYS A 541 -4.79 33.43 -30.53
CA LYS A 541 -3.73 32.63 -29.91
C LYS A 541 -4.17 32.19 -28.51
N THR A 542 -3.99 30.89 -28.24
CA THR A 542 -4.22 30.31 -26.92
C THR A 542 -2.88 30.17 -26.23
N SER A 543 -2.80 30.61 -24.97
CA SER A 543 -1.62 30.40 -24.12
C SER A 543 -2.06 29.82 -22.79
N GLU A 544 -1.34 28.80 -22.34
CA GLU A 544 -1.60 28.09 -21.08
C GLU A 544 -0.49 28.39 -20.08
N TYR A 545 -0.89 28.62 -18.83
CA TYR A 545 0.02 28.90 -17.73
C TYR A 545 -0.24 27.96 -16.56
N TYR A 546 0.85 27.50 -15.96
CA TYR A 546 0.84 26.68 -14.75
C TYR A 546 1.58 27.44 -13.65
N VAL A 547 0.90 27.68 -12.54
CA VAL A 547 1.50 28.28 -11.34
C VAL A 547 1.30 27.31 -10.20
N SER A 548 2.41 26.91 -9.57
CA SER A 548 2.41 26.02 -8.42
C SER A 548 2.70 26.80 -7.15
N TYR A 549 1.93 26.56 -6.10
CA TYR A 549 2.10 27.19 -4.79
C TYR A 549 1.82 26.19 -3.66
N ALA A 550 2.22 26.57 -2.43
CA ALA A 550 2.08 25.72 -1.25
C ALA A 550 0.61 25.46 -0.88
N PRO A 551 0.30 24.36 -0.17
CA PRO A 551 -1.06 24.06 0.30
C PRO A 551 -1.53 25.15 1.26
N GLY A 552 -2.77 25.62 1.10
CA GLY A 552 -3.32 26.74 1.89
C GLY A 552 -3.09 28.13 1.28
N CYS A 553 -2.52 28.19 0.07
CA CYS A 553 -2.47 29.41 -0.72
C CYS A 553 -3.59 29.45 -1.79
N GLU A 554 -4.08 30.64 -2.11
CA GLU A 554 -5.07 30.91 -3.17
C GLU A 554 -4.62 32.09 -4.04
N THR A 555 -4.81 31.98 -5.35
CA THR A 555 -4.55 33.09 -6.28
C THR A 555 -5.62 34.17 -6.10
N ILE A 556 -5.21 35.41 -5.83
CA ILE A 556 -6.15 36.52 -5.60
C ILE A 556 -6.34 37.35 -6.87
N SER A 557 -5.29 37.59 -7.64
CA SER A 557 -5.39 38.38 -8.87
C SER A 557 -4.29 38.08 -9.88
N HIS A 558 -4.63 38.36 -11.14
CA HIS A 558 -3.71 38.40 -12.27
C HIS A 558 -3.59 39.84 -12.74
N HIS A 559 -2.37 40.32 -12.96
CA HIS A 559 -2.13 41.63 -13.53
C HIS A 559 -1.22 41.52 -14.76
N PHE A 560 -1.59 42.23 -15.81
CA PHE A 560 -0.79 42.40 -17.01
C PHE A 560 -0.21 43.81 -17.01
N VAL A 561 1.11 43.92 -17.09
CA VAL A 561 1.79 45.22 -17.20
C VAL A 561 2.38 45.31 -18.59
N ARG A 562 1.98 46.35 -19.32
CA ARG A 562 2.63 46.73 -20.58
C ARG A 562 3.83 47.59 -20.22
N GLU A 563 5.03 47.04 -20.37
CA GLU A 563 6.27 47.80 -20.15
C GLU A 563 6.75 48.31 -21.51
N ASN A 564 6.43 49.59 -21.79
CA ASN A 564 6.85 50.39 -22.95
C ASN A 564 6.22 50.04 -24.32
N ASP A 565 6.44 50.95 -25.28
CA ASP A 565 5.82 50.99 -26.62
C ASP A 565 6.23 49.84 -27.57
N ASP A 566 7.09 48.91 -27.13
CA ASP A 566 7.67 47.83 -27.96
C ASP A 566 6.93 46.47 -27.85
N ASP A 567 5.63 46.47 -27.52
CA ASP A 567 4.77 45.27 -27.45
C ASP A 567 5.29 44.13 -26.53
N GLU A 568 6.02 44.47 -25.46
CA GLU A 568 6.34 43.53 -24.39
C GLU A 568 5.22 43.49 -23.34
N PHE A 569 4.69 42.29 -23.07
CA PHE A 569 3.68 42.06 -22.04
C PHE A 569 4.27 41.23 -20.90
N GLY A 570 4.22 41.79 -19.69
CA GLY A 570 4.52 41.08 -18.46
C GLY A 570 3.26 40.54 -17.79
N HIS A 571 3.28 39.30 -17.31
CA HIS A 571 2.21 38.72 -16.50
C HIS A 571 2.69 38.49 -15.07
N GLY A 572 1.99 39.08 -14.10
CA GLY A 572 2.24 38.90 -12.67
C GLY A 572 1.03 38.25 -11.99
N VAL A 573 1.29 37.35 -11.04
CA VAL A 573 0.25 36.66 -10.25
C VAL A 573 0.44 37.03 -8.78
N ILE A 574 -0.64 37.44 -8.12
CA ILE A 574 -0.67 37.71 -6.69
C ILE A 574 -1.33 36.53 -5.99
N VAL A 575 -0.62 35.92 -5.04
CA VAL A 575 -1.09 34.76 -4.28
C VAL A 575 -1.20 35.15 -2.79
N LYS A 576 -2.31 34.77 -2.15
CA LYS A 576 -2.49 34.80 -0.69
C LYS A 576 -2.07 33.46 -0.13
N CYS A 577 -1.38 33.44 1.00
CA CYS A 577 -1.18 32.21 1.76
C CYS A 577 -1.70 32.39 3.19
N ALA A 578 -2.43 31.40 3.70
CA ALA A 578 -2.83 31.32 5.10
C ALA A 578 -1.89 30.37 5.86
N ASP A 579 -1.35 30.81 6.99
CA ASP A 579 -0.62 29.95 7.93
C ASP A 579 -1.63 29.27 8.87
N PRO A 580 -1.70 27.92 8.91
CA PRO A 580 -2.60 27.21 9.82
C PRO A 580 -2.29 27.45 11.31
N ALA A 581 -1.06 27.88 11.64
CA ALA A 581 -0.62 28.07 13.02
C ALA A 581 -0.77 29.52 13.53
N ASN A 582 -0.95 30.51 12.64
CA ASN A 582 -1.10 31.92 13.04
C ASN A 582 -2.00 32.68 12.04
N SER A 583 -2.99 33.40 12.55
CA SER A 583 -4.02 34.13 11.78
C SER A 583 -3.51 35.40 11.06
N LYS A 584 -2.37 35.36 10.39
CA LYS A 584 -1.82 36.46 9.57
C LYS A 584 -1.72 36.03 8.11
N SER A 585 -2.11 36.94 7.21
CA SER A 585 -2.01 36.77 5.76
C SER A 585 -0.84 37.58 5.19
N TYR A 586 -0.10 37.01 4.24
CA TYR A 586 1.04 37.65 3.57
C TYR A 586 0.81 37.78 2.06
N LEU A 587 1.35 38.83 1.44
CA LEU A 587 1.37 39.04 -0.01
C LEU A 587 2.79 38.84 -0.55
N SER A 588 2.92 38.07 -1.62
CA SER A 588 4.17 37.88 -2.38
C SER A 588 3.98 38.31 -3.84
N LYS A 589 5.00 38.97 -4.42
CA LYS A 589 5.09 39.28 -5.86
C LYS A 589 6.10 38.34 -6.51
N THR A 590 5.71 37.66 -7.58
CA THR A 590 6.64 36.88 -8.43
C THR A 590 6.96 37.64 -9.73
N ASN A 591 8.20 37.47 -10.22
CA ASN A 591 8.78 38.29 -11.30
C ASN A 591 8.29 37.94 -12.71
N THR A 592 8.37 38.96 -13.57
CA THR A 592 7.97 39.01 -14.98
C THR A 592 8.82 38.12 -15.91
N ILE A 593 8.17 37.36 -16.80
CA ILE A 593 8.84 36.67 -17.93
C ILE A 593 8.62 37.50 -19.20
N LYS A 594 9.69 37.80 -19.96
CA LYS A 594 9.65 38.66 -21.17
C LYS A 594 9.67 37.85 -22.46
N TYR A 595 8.88 38.26 -23.46
CA TYR A 595 8.90 37.69 -24.81
C TYR A 595 8.69 38.76 -25.88
N LYS A 596 9.31 38.55 -27.06
CA LYS A 596 9.23 39.44 -28.24
C LYS A 596 8.41 38.76 -29.34
N SER A 597 7.40 39.43 -29.90
CA SER A 597 6.53 38.87 -30.96
C SER A 597 6.97 39.25 -32.39
N ARG A 598 6.60 38.45 -33.41
CA ARG A 598 6.76 38.75 -34.85
C ARG A 598 5.41 38.75 -35.57
N GLU A 599 5.37 39.55 -36.65
CA GLU A 599 4.27 40.03 -37.52
C GLU A 599 3.20 39.03 -38.03
N PRO A 600 2.05 39.54 -38.56
CA PRO A 600 0.82 38.76 -38.74
C PRO A 600 0.68 38.15 -40.15
N MET A 601 -0.07 37.04 -40.24
CA MET A 601 -0.65 36.56 -41.51
C MET A 601 -2.18 36.49 -41.42
N PHE A 602 -2.79 36.80 -42.56
CA PHE A 602 -4.20 37.08 -42.83
C PHE A 602 -5.19 36.00 -42.34
N VAL A 603 -6.37 36.46 -41.93
CA VAL A 603 -7.55 35.66 -41.60
C VAL A 603 -8.54 35.77 -42.75
N ASP A 604 -8.94 34.64 -43.34
CA ASP A 604 -10.13 34.53 -44.18
C ASP A 604 -11.36 34.19 -43.32
N THR A 605 -12.44 34.88 -43.63
CA THR A 605 -13.74 34.85 -42.96
C THR A 605 -14.47 33.53 -43.19
N ILE A 606 -15.05 32.92 -42.14
CA ILE A 606 -16.09 31.89 -42.28
C ILE A 606 -17.29 32.27 -41.41
N ASN A 607 -18.47 32.17 -42.04
CA ASN A 607 -19.80 32.60 -41.60
C ASN A 607 -20.28 32.01 -40.28
N GLN A 608 -20.92 32.88 -39.48
CA GLN A 608 -21.90 32.52 -38.47
C GLN A 608 -23.24 32.25 -39.15
N ASP A 609 -23.66 30.99 -39.18
CA ASP A 609 -25.08 30.59 -39.24
C ASP A 609 -25.12 29.11 -38.88
N ASP A 610 -25.38 28.84 -37.60
CA ASP A 610 -26.10 27.66 -37.07
C ASP A 610 -25.70 27.44 -35.61
N LEU A 611 -26.63 27.80 -34.71
CA LEU A 611 -27.07 26.99 -33.56
C LEU A 611 -27.91 27.88 -32.62
N ASN A 612 -29.17 28.05 -32.98
CA ASN A 612 -30.23 28.38 -32.04
C ASN A 612 -30.62 27.10 -31.28
N TYR A 613 -30.50 27.10 -29.96
CA TYR A 613 -31.28 26.20 -29.11
C TYR A 613 -31.77 26.94 -27.86
N THR A 614 -33.09 26.97 -27.73
CA THR A 614 -33.87 27.64 -26.69
C THR A 614 -33.94 26.77 -25.42
N LEU A 615 -33.66 27.35 -24.25
CA LEU A 615 -33.92 26.73 -22.95
C LEU A 615 -35.34 27.10 -22.46
N PRO A 616 -36.10 26.19 -21.84
CA PRO A 616 -37.33 26.55 -21.15
C PRO A 616 -37.07 27.05 -19.72
N ASP A 617 -37.89 28.02 -19.36
CA ASP A 617 -37.94 28.81 -18.14
C ASP A 617 -38.23 28.01 -16.84
N LYS A 618 -37.58 28.47 -15.75
CA LYS A 618 -38.07 28.60 -14.37
C LYS A 618 -38.32 27.34 -13.52
N VAL A 619 -37.41 27.11 -12.56
CA VAL A 619 -37.77 26.79 -11.17
C VAL A 619 -36.96 27.68 -10.22
N LYS A 620 -37.66 28.40 -9.35
CA LYS A 620 -37.12 29.32 -8.34
C LYS A 620 -36.36 28.53 -7.26
N GLN A 621 -35.10 28.89 -7.04
CA GLN A 621 -34.38 28.56 -5.82
C GLN A 621 -34.93 29.42 -4.67
N GLY A 622 -35.41 28.76 -3.61
CA GLY A 622 -35.81 29.42 -2.38
C GLY A 622 -36.96 28.70 -1.72
N GLU A 623 -36.67 27.54 -1.11
CA GLU A 623 -37.34 26.93 0.04
C GLU A 623 -36.97 25.44 0.09
N LEU A 624 -35.92 25.09 0.85
CA LEU A 624 -35.71 23.74 1.42
C LEU A 624 -34.52 23.79 2.38
N PHE A 625 -34.70 24.51 3.48
CA PHE A 625 -33.99 24.26 4.74
C PHE A 625 -35.02 24.37 5.87
N LYS A 626 -35.77 23.28 6.05
CA LYS A 626 -36.44 22.87 7.30
C LYS A 626 -37.19 21.55 7.06
N LYS A 627 -36.47 20.44 7.23
CA LYS A 627 -36.98 19.26 7.92
C LYS A 627 -35.83 18.38 8.36
#